data_AF-A0A9K3HJ09-F1
#
_entry.id   AF-A0A9K3HJ09-F1
#
_cell.length_a   1.000
_cell.length_b   1.000
_cell.length_c   1.000
_cell.angle_alpha   90.00
_cell.angle_beta   90.00
_cell.angle_gamma   90.00
#
_symmetry.space_group_name_H-M   'P 1'
#
loop_
_entity.id
_entity.type
_entity.pdbx_description
1 polymer ?
#
loop_
_entity_poly.entity_id
_entity_poly.type
_entity_poly.pdbx_seq_one_letter_code
_entity_poly.pdbx_strand_id
1 'polypeptide(L)'
;MDPNNNAHSLLKLIKDYDPIFLEIPYDFATLFWGEQLPYDQSLKIIDDDLSWVVRVKRNMSGPVLGDGLTKVVRDSGLKNNDYLLLKAIGPSTLYLSVFKSCIF
;
A
#
# COMPACT_ATOMS: atom_id res chain seq x y z
N MET A 1 -23.57 -8.81 4.02
CA MET A 1 -22.26 -8.57 3.36
C MET A 1 -22.47 -8.82 1.88
N ASP A 2 -22.19 -7.84 1.03
CA ASP A 2 -22.43 -7.92 -0.41
C ASP A 2 -21.32 -8.76 -1.08
N PRO A 3 -21.63 -9.91 -1.70
CA PRO A 3 -20.64 -10.79 -2.33
C PRO A 3 -19.95 -10.17 -3.55
N ASN A 4 -20.42 -9.02 -4.06
CA ASN A 4 -19.76 -8.26 -5.13
C ASN A 4 -18.66 -7.31 -4.62
N ASN A 5 -18.43 -7.23 -3.31
CA ASN A 5 -17.43 -6.34 -2.71
C ASN A 5 -16.06 -7.03 -2.53
N ASN A 6 -15.56 -7.69 -3.57
CA ASN A 6 -14.20 -8.23 -3.61
C ASN A 6 -13.21 -7.11 -3.98
N ALA A 7 -13.13 -6.10 -3.13
CA ALA A 7 -12.15 -5.04 -3.25
C ALA A 7 -10.73 -5.62 -3.29
N HIS A 8 -10.00 -5.31 -4.37
CA HIS A 8 -8.60 -5.72 -4.54
C HIS A 8 -7.79 -5.37 -3.30
N SER A 9 -7.12 -6.38 -2.74
CA SER A 9 -6.36 -6.23 -1.50
C SER A 9 -4.95 -6.80 -1.66
N LEU A 10 -3.98 -6.12 -1.07
CA LEU A 10 -2.56 -6.51 -1.04
C LEU A 10 -2.13 -6.65 0.43
N LEU A 11 -1.82 -7.87 0.84
CA LEU A 11 -1.16 -8.14 2.12
C LEU A 11 0.35 -8.25 1.88
N LYS A 12 1.14 -7.47 2.62
CA LYS A 12 2.60 -7.45 2.50
C LYS A 12 3.26 -7.46 3.88
N LEU A 13 4.27 -8.32 4.04
CA LEU A 13 5.19 -8.31 5.17
C LEU A 13 6.18 -7.16 5.00
N ILE A 14 6.34 -6.33 6.03
CA ILE A 14 7.35 -5.27 6.05
C ILE A 14 8.69 -5.87 6.47
N LYS A 15 9.72 -5.67 5.63
CA LYS A 15 11.11 -6.00 5.97
C LYS A 15 11.94 -4.73 6.15
N ASP A 16 13.04 -4.82 6.91
CA ASP A 16 13.97 -3.70 7.20
C ASP A 16 14.47 -2.93 5.95
N TYR A 17 14.37 -3.51 4.75
CA TYR A 17 14.75 -2.90 3.47
C TYR A 17 13.62 -2.11 2.76
N ASP A 18 12.37 -2.21 3.21
CA ASP A 18 11.21 -1.54 2.61
C ASP A 18 10.86 -0.11 3.10
N PRO A 19 11.57 0.58 4.04
CA PRO A 19 11.00 1.78 4.68
C PRO A 19 10.94 3.02 3.77
N ILE A 20 11.56 2.98 2.58
CA ILE A 20 11.54 4.09 1.61
C ILE A 20 10.54 3.84 0.48
N PHE A 21 10.35 2.58 0.08
CA PHE A 21 9.45 2.20 -1.02
C PHE A 21 8.70 0.93 -0.68
N LEU A 22 7.41 0.91 -0.96
CA LEU A 22 6.60 -0.31 -0.88
C LEU A 22 6.41 -0.85 -2.29
N GLU A 23 7.12 -1.92 -2.64
CA GLU A 23 6.87 -2.61 -3.91
C GLU A 23 5.43 -3.13 -3.98
N ILE A 24 4.77 -2.82 -5.09
CA ILE A 24 3.45 -3.34 -5.45
C ILE A 24 3.69 -4.47 -6.47
N PRO A 25 3.23 -5.69 -6.20
CA PRO A 25 3.28 -6.77 -7.19
C PRO A 25 2.63 -6.33 -8.51
N TYR A 26 3.32 -6.58 -9.64
CA TYR A 26 2.89 -6.07 -10.94
C TYR A 26 1.52 -6.63 -11.36
N ASP A 27 1.26 -7.90 -11.05
CA ASP A 27 -0.02 -8.57 -11.25
C ASP A 27 -1.15 -7.94 -10.43
N PHE A 28 -0.90 -7.60 -9.16
CA PHE A 28 -1.85 -6.84 -8.36
C PHE A 28 -2.10 -5.45 -8.98
N ALA A 29 -1.04 -4.76 -9.40
CA ALA A 29 -1.14 -3.42 -9.97
C ALA A 29 -1.97 -3.42 -11.27
N THR A 30 -1.77 -4.40 -12.16
CA THR A 30 -2.55 -4.51 -13.39
C THR A 30 -3.97 -4.99 -13.15
N LEU A 31 -4.20 -5.84 -12.14
CA LEU A 31 -5.56 -6.18 -11.72
C LEU A 31 -6.31 -4.96 -11.18
N PHE A 32 -5.62 -4.06 -10.48
CA PHE A 32 -6.25 -2.90 -9.86
C PHE A 32 -6.42 -1.69 -10.81
N TRP A 33 -5.41 -1.37 -11.61
CA TRP A 33 -5.40 -0.19 -12.50
C TRP A 33 -5.47 -0.51 -14.00
N GLY A 34 -5.43 -1.78 -14.38
CA GLY A 34 -5.31 -2.19 -15.78
C GLY A 34 -3.89 -2.05 -16.33
N GLU A 35 -3.76 -2.04 -17.65
CA GLU A 35 -2.46 -1.99 -18.34
C GLU A 35 -1.73 -0.65 -18.17
N GLN A 36 -2.48 0.43 -17.95
CA GLN A 36 -1.93 1.77 -17.76
C GLN A 36 -1.82 2.12 -16.28
N LEU A 37 -0.68 1.77 -15.69
CA LEU A 37 -0.39 2.05 -14.30
C LEU A 37 -0.26 3.56 -14.04
N PRO A 38 -0.75 4.08 -12.90
CA PRO A 38 -0.86 5.51 -12.61
C PRO A 38 0.47 6.10 -12.10
N TYR A 39 1.56 5.88 -12.84
CA TYR A 39 2.87 6.43 -12.50
C TYR A 39 2.82 7.95 -12.36
N ASP A 40 3.58 8.47 -11.41
CA ASP A 40 3.66 9.89 -11.05
C ASP A 40 2.35 10.51 -10.53
N GLN A 41 1.28 9.71 -10.39
CA GLN A 41 0.05 10.14 -9.74
C GLN A 41 0.09 9.88 -8.25
N SER A 42 -0.75 10.62 -7.53
CA SER A 42 -0.94 10.49 -6.10
C SER A 42 -2.09 9.56 -5.77
N LEU A 43 -1.88 8.70 -4.79
CA LEU A 43 -2.91 7.91 -4.13
C LEU A 43 -3.13 8.44 -2.72
N LYS A 44 -4.36 8.31 -2.25
CA LYS A 44 -4.69 8.54 -0.85
C LYS A 44 -4.63 7.21 -0.11
N ILE A 45 -3.83 7.14 0.95
CA ILE A 45 -3.91 6.06 1.94
C ILE A 45 -4.68 6.60 3.13
N ILE A 46 -5.65 5.84 3.63
CA ILE A 46 -6.40 6.19 4.84
C ILE A 46 -6.40 5.02 5.81
N ASP A 47 -6.48 5.29 7.10
CA ASP A 47 -6.95 4.34 8.11
C ASP A 47 -8.14 4.95 8.86
N ASP A 48 -8.45 4.44 10.06
CA ASP A 48 -9.56 4.93 10.89
C ASP A 48 -9.37 6.38 11.38
N ASP A 49 -8.12 6.83 11.56
CA ASP A 49 -7.81 8.10 12.25
C ASP A 49 -7.09 9.13 11.35
N LEU A 50 -6.32 8.66 10.37
CA LEU A 50 -5.35 9.42 9.61
C LEU A 50 -5.54 9.24 8.10
N SER A 51 -4.99 10.20 7.37
CA SER A 51 -4.88 10.11 5.91
C SER A 51 -3.57 10.68 5.41
N TRP A 52 -3.06 10.03 4.37
CA TRP A 52 -1.79 10.36 3.75
C TRP A 52 -1.93 10.39 2.24
N VAL A 53 -1.08 11.17 1.61
CA VAL A 53 -0.92 11.18 0.16
C VAL A 53 0.42 10.53 -0.14
N VAL A 54 0.38 9.50 -0.99
CA VAL A 54 1.58 8.81 -1.47
C VAL A 54 1.66 8.88 -2.99
N ARG A 55 2.86 8.81 -3.56
CA ARG A 55 3.05 8.81 -5.02
C ARG A 55 3.40 7.43 -5.55
N VAL A 56 2.75 7.03 -6.66
CA VAL A 56 3.13 5.83 -7.40
C VAL A 56 4.35 6.15 -8.24
N LYS A 57 5.40 5.36 -8.10
CA LYS A 57 6.66 5.49 -8.85
C LYS A 57 6.97 4.20 -9.58
N ARG A 58 7.81 4.33 -10.61
CA ARG A 58 8.44 3.19 -11.27
C ARG A 58 9.84 3.01 -10.70
N ASN A 59 10.18 1.80 -10.25
CA ASN A 59 11.56 1.40 -9.97
C ASN A 59 12.02 0.35 -11.01
N MET A 60 13.20 -0.26 -10.81
CA MET A 60 13.72 -1.29 -11.72
C MET A 60 12.87 -2.58 -11.74
N SER A 61 12.16 -2.90 -10.66
CA SER A 61 11.37 -4.13 -10.50
C SER A 61 9.88 -3.97 -10.80
N GLY A 62 9.34 -2.74 -10.84
CA GLY A 62 7.92 -2.48 -11.10
C GLY A 62 7.38 -1.22 -10.43
N PRO A 63 6.05 -1.17 -10.19
CA PRO A 63 5.41 -0.07 -9.47
C PRO A 63 5.70 -0.13 -7.97
N VAL A 64 5.96 1.04 -7.38
CA VAL A 64 6.16 1.20 -5.93
C VAL A 64 5.36 2.36 -5.40
N LEU A 65 4.95 2.30 -4.13
CA LEU A 65 4.56 3.49 -3.37
C LEU A 65 5.84 4.13 -2.82
N GLY A 66 6.08 5.40 -3.17
CA GLY A 66 7.31 6.12 -2.80
C GLY A 66 7.06 7.34 -1.95
N ASP A 67 7.03 8.53 -2.57
CA ASP A 67 6.90 9.79 -1.85
C ASP A 67 5.71 9.76 -0.90
N GLY A 68 5.91 10.20 0.35
CA GLY A 68 4.87 10.17 1.39
C GLY A 68 4.80 8.87 2.20
N LEU A 69 5.36 7.76 1.71
CA LEU A 69 5.29 6.45 2.40
C LEU A 69 6.01 6.47 3.76
N THR A 70 7.17 7.13 3.87
CA THR A 70 7.88 7.23 5.16
C THR A 70 7.02 7.89 6.24
N LYS A 71 6.14 8.82 5.86
CA LYS A 71 5.17 9.42 6.80
C LYS A 71 4.12 8.39 7.23
N VAL A 72 3.60 7.59 6.30
CA VAL A 72 2.67 6.48 6.60
C VAL A 72 3.30 5.50 7.58
N VAL A 73 4.53 5.04 7.31
CA VAL A 73 5.25 4.08 8.17
C VAL A 73 5.45 4.63 9.58
N ARG A 74 5.90 5.89 9.68
CA ARG A 74 6.13 6.55 10.97
C ARG A 74 4.82 6.72 11.75
N ASP A 75 3.79 7.28 11.12
CA ASP A 75 2.56 7.66 11.79
C ASP A 75 1.72 6.41 12.17
N SER A 76 1.76 5.33 11.37
CA SER A 76 1.12 4.03 11.69
C SER A 76 1.92 3.15 12.65
N GLY A 77 3.14 3.56 13.00
CA GLY A 77 4.05 2.80 13.84
C GLY A 77 4.42 1.42 13.29
N LEU A 78 4.37 1.24 11.96
CA LEU A 78 4.79 0.01 11.29
C LEU A 78 6.26 -0.30 11.58
N LYS A 79 6.54 -1.56 11.88
CA LYS A 79 7.88 -2.07 12.19
C LYS A 79 8.23 -3.25 11.32
N ASN A 80 9.50 -3.63 11.35
CA ASN A 80 9.96 -4.88 10.75
C ASN A 80 9.14 -6.07 11.25
N ASN A 81 8.82 -6.98 10.34
CA ASN A 81 7.96 -8.15 10.54
C ASN A 81 6.47 -7.87 10.76
N ASP A 82 6.03 -6.60 10.84
CA ASP A 82 4.60 -6.29 10.77
C ASP A 82 4.04 -6.62 9.38
N TYR A 83 2.74 -6.87 9.32
CA TYR A 83 2.02 -6.95 8.06
C TYR A 83 1.21 -5.68 7.82
N LEU A 84 1.26 -5.20 6.58
CA LEU A 84 0.41 -4.14 6.07
C LEU A 84 -0.57 -4.76 5.07
N LEU A 85 -1.85 -4.43 5.22
CA LEU A 85 -2.91 -4.74 4.28
C LEU A 85 -3.38 -3.45 3.64
N LEU A 86 -3.28 -3.34 2.33
CA LEU A 86 -3.88 -2.26 1.55
C LEU A 86 -5.10 -2.80 0.82
N LYS A 87 -6.26 -2.22 1.09
CA LYS A 87 -7.52 -2.58 0.44
C LYS A 87 -8.00 -1.42 -0.43
N ALA A 88 -8.25 -1.66 -1.70
CA ALA A 88 -8.84 -0.68 -2.59
C ALA A 88 -10.27 -0.33 -2.15
N ILE A 89 -10.54 0.96 -1.93
CA ILE A 89 -11.91 1.46 -1.70
C ILE A 89 -12.38 2.41 -2.81
N GLY A 90 -11.53 2.63 -3.80
CA GLY A 90 -11.76 3.41 -5.00
C GLY A 90 -10.50 3.40 -5.89
N PRO A 91 -10.53 4.01 -7.08
CA PRO A 91 -9.42 3.93 -8.05
C PRO A 91 -8.12 4.61 -7.57
N SER A 92 -8.22 5.56 -6.64
CA SER A 92 -7.08 6.33 -6.12
C SER A 92 -6.99 6.34 -4.60
N THR A 93 -7.77 5.48 -3.92
CA THR A 93 -7.81 5.43 -2.44
C THR A 93 -7.65 4.00 -1.94
N LEU A 94 -6.70 3.81 -1.03
CA LEU A 94 -6.42 2.56 -0.35
C LEU A 94 -6.69 2.72 1.15
N TYR A 95 -7.41 1.77 1.73
CA TYR A 95 -7.56 1.61 3.17
C TYR A 95 -6.41 0.78 3.72
N LEU A 96 -5.77 1.26 4.77
CA LEU A 96 -4.64 0.63 5.45
C LEU A 96 -5.11 -0.11 6.70
N SER A 97 -4.69 -1.37 6.85
CA SER A 97 -4.74 -2.08 8.12
C SER A 97 -3.34 -2.60 8.47
N VAL A 98 -2.97 -2.50 9.75
CA VAL A 98 -1.66 -2.91 10.24
C VAL A 98 -1.82 -4.04 11.25
N PHE A 99 -1.12 -5.15 11.03
CA PHE A 99 -1.10 -6.29 11.94
C PHE A 99 0.30 -6.42 12.53
N LYS A 100 0.38 -6.28 13.86
CA LYS A 100 1.67 -6.31 14.56
C LYS A 100 2.19 -7.73 14.68
N SER A 101 3.49 -7.90 14.43
CA SER A 101 4.14 -9.20 14.68
C SER A 101 4.13 -9.53 16.17
N CYS A 102 3.82 -10.78 16.50
CA CYS A 102 3.89 -11.30 17.87
C CYS A 102 5.18 -12.11 18.12
N ILE A 103 6.17 -12.01 17.24
CA ILE A 103 7.47 -12.67 17.42
C ILE A 103 8.29 -11.78 18.36
N PHE A 104 8.40 -12.22 19.61
CA PHE A 104 9.18 -11.60 20.68
C PHE A 104 10.67 -11.98 20.58
#